data_AF-X0ZB07-F1
#
_entry.id   AF-X0ZB07-F1
#
_cell.length_a   1.000
_cell.length_b   1.000
_cell.length_c   1.000
_cell.angle_alpha   90.00
_cell.angle_beta   90.00
_cell.angle_gamma   90.00
#
_symmetry.space_group_name_H-M   'P 1'
#
loop_
_entity.id
_entity.type
_entity.pdbx_description
1 polymer ?
#
loop_
_entity_poly.entity_id
_entity_poly.type
_entity_poly.pdbx_seq_one_letter_code
_entity_poly.pdbx_strand_id
1 'polypeptide(L)'
;MRKKRIIISIVAAVCVLVGIFFVMRFGVLGRIYDAVYKQVVENKAEPEEEGPEELKYETFLDKDGNEFVVEYRKQIFTDLITGDEVEMWSETAERTIIYSNTYEGRIEKIEDNKIFFLVDMEVKEDPYIVENVKDYLVVFDIDTYDFESDPSSHYFCDFLEYLNEDQDIWGNVVYFYSADELEFLAGEYLIIQAFMNEDPNTGDTSKTLFFQPSSRIKSFILSLFFSLIVRRIHPELPGFCIYIR
;
A
#
# COMPACT_ATOMS: atom_id res chain seq x y z
N MET A 1 -49.31 13.39 8.07
CA MET A 1 -47.99 13.39 8.77
C MET A 1 -47.01 12.33 8.27
N ARG A 2 -47.42 11.08 7.99
CA ARG A 2 -46.54 9.99 7.49
C ARG A 2 -45.73 10.35 6.23
N LYS A 3 -46.36 10.93 5.20
CA LYS A 3 -45.69 11.33 3.94
C LYS A 3 -44.61 12.40 4.14
N LYS A 4 -44.83 13.37 5.05
CA LYS A 4 -43.83 14.42 5.38
C LYS A 4 -42.61 13.85 6.10
N ARG A 5 -42.79 12.88 7.00
CA ARG A 5 -41.67 12.19 7.67
C ARG A 5 -40.83 11.36 6.69
N ILE A 6 -41.46 10.66 5.75
CA ILE A 6 -40.75 9.91 4.71
C ILE A 6 -39.90 10.84 3.84
N ILE A 7 -40.44 11.99 3.42
CA ILE A 7 -39.69 12.97 2.62
C ILE A 7 -38.49 13.52 3.40
N ILE A 8 -38.67 13.89 4.67
CA ILE A 8 -37.57 14.38 5.53
C ILE A 8 -36.48 13.31 5.68
N SER A 9 -36.85 12.05 5.89
CA SER A 9 -35.88 10.94 5.99
C SER A 9 -35.12 10.72 4.68
N ILE A 10 -35.80 10.80 3.53
CA ILE A 10 -35.14 10.68 2.22
C ILE A 10 -34.17 11.85 2.00
N VAL A 11 -34.59 13.09 2.29
CA VAL A 11 -33.75 14.27 2.14
C VAL A 11 -32.53 14.18 3.06
N ALA A 12 -32.71 13.78 4.32
CA ALA A 12 -31.60 13.57 5.25
C ALA A 12 -30.63 12.50 4.74
N ALA A 13 -31.13 11.36 4.25
CA ALA A 13 -30.31 10.31 3.68
C ALA A 13 -29.52 10.79 2.44
N VAL A 14 -30.16 11.55 1.55
CA VAL A 14 -29.50 12.14 0.38
C VAL A 14 -28.42 13.15 0.82
N CYS A 15 -28.70 14.02 1.80
CA CYS A 15 -27.71 14.96 2.32
C CYS A 15 -26.50 14.25 2.95
N VAL A 16 -26.73 13.16 3.68
CA VAL A 16 -25.64 12.35 4.25
C VAL A 16 -24.82 11.69 3.14
N LEU A 17 -25.46 11.10 2.13
CA LEU A 17 -24.78 10.50 0.99
C LEU A 17 -23.95 11.51 0.18
N VAL A 18 -24.50 12.71 -0.02
CA VAL A 18 -23.76 13.81 -0.67
C VAL A 18 -22.57 14.23 0.20
N GLY A 19 -22.75 14.40 1.51
CA GLY A 19 -21.66 14.72 2.43
C GLY A 19 -20.53 13.68 2.39
N ILE A 20 -20.89 12.39 2.42
CA ILE A 20 -19.96 11.27 2.27
C ILE A 20 -19.22 11.33 0.93
N PHE A 21 -19.95 11.56 -0.17
CA PHE A 21 -19.34 11.72 -1.49
C PHE A 21 -18.31 12.86 -1.53
N PHE A 22 -18.62 14.01 -0.93
CA PHE A 22 -17.66 15.12 -0.85
C PHE A 22 -16.44 14.78 0.02
N VAL A 23 -16.62 14.12 1.16
CA VAL A 23 -15.51 13.71 2.02
C VAL A 23 -14.56 12.75 1.29
N MET A 24 -15.11 11.78 0.53
CA MET A 24 -14.33 10.84 -0.28
C MET A 24 -13.67 11.56 -1.46
N ARG A 25 -14.47 12.24 -2.30
CA ARG A 25 -14.01 12.89 -3.53
C ARG A 25 -12.96 13.95 -3.28
N PHE A 26 -13.00 14.67 -2.17
CA PHE A 26 -12.02 15.72 -1.88
C PHE A 26 -10.94 15.27 -0.90
N GLY A 27 -10.88 13.99 -0.53
CA GLY A 27 -9.84 13.45 0.35
C GLY A 27 -9.73 14.20 1.68
N VAL A 28 -10.83 14.74 2.20
CA VAL A 28 -10.82 15.69 3.33
C VAL A 28 -10.20 15.05 4.58
N LEU A 29 -10.45 13.76 4.79
CA LEU A 29 -9.87 13.01 5.90
C LEU A 29 -8.35 12.82 5.75
N GLY A 30 -7.86 12.57 4.53
CA GLY A 30 -6.42 12.48 4.25
C GLY A 30 -5.71 13.78 4.62
N ARG A 31 -6.24 14.92 4.14
CA ARG A 31 -5.68 16.25 4.46
C ARG A 31 -5.65 16.58 5.96
N ILE A 32 -6.65 16.11 6.72
CA ILE A 32 -6.66 16.30 8.17
C ILE A 32 -5.60 15.41 8.84
N TYR A 33 -5.46 14.16 8.37
CA TYR A 33 -4.44 13.24 8.86
C TYR A 33 -3.03 13.76 8.60
N ASP A 34 -2.76 14.25 7.38
CA ASP A 34 -1.46 14.80 6.97
C ASP A 34 -1.07 16.01 7.83
N ALA A 35 -2.04 16.90 8.09
CA ALA A 35 -1.81 18.08 8.93
C ALA A 35 -1.45 17.70 10.37
N VAL A 36 -2.07 16.66 10.93
CA VAL A 36 -1.77 16.16 12.27
C VAL A 36 -0.41 15.45 12.29
N TYR A 37 -0.13 14.61 11.30
CA TYR A 37 1.14 13.87 11.21
C TYR A 37 2.34 14.82 11.09
N LYS A 38 2.26 15.81 10.20
CA LYS A 38 3.30 16.84 10.02
C LYS A 38 3.60 17.57 11.34
N GLN A 39 2.56 17.89 12.10
CA GLN A 39 2.72 18.54 13.41
C GLN A 39 3.39 17.65 14.46
N VAL A 40 3.23 16.33 14.37
CA VAL A 40 3.90 15.37 15.29
C VAL A 40 5.39 15.22 14.93
N VAL A 41 5.71 15.13 13.64
CA VAL A 41 7.10 15.00 13.17
C VAL A 41 7.92 16.26 13.50
N GLU A 42 7.37 17.44 13.25
CA GLU A 42 8.03 18.73 13.58
C GLU A 42 8.33 18.89 15.08
N ASN A 43 7.57 18.21 15.96
CA ASN A 43 7.75 18.29 17.41
C ASN A 43 8.76 17.27 17.98
N LYS A 44 9.25 16.31 17.19
CA LYS A 44 10.20 15.27 17.64
C LYS A 44 11.64 15.49 17.17
N ALA A 45 11.91 16.61 16.48
CA ALA A 45 13.18 16.86 15.80
C ALA A 45 14.31 17.37 16.73
N GLU A 46 14.57 16.70 17.85
CA GLU A 46 15.88 16.84 18.52
C GLU A 46 16.78 15.68 18.05
N PRO A 47 17.89 15.96 17.34
CA PRO A 47 18.83 14.92 16.96
C PRO A 47 19.60 14.47 18.22
N GLU A 48 19.53 13.18 18.53
CA GLU A 48 20.45 12.57 19.51
C GLU A 48 21.88 12.64 18.97
N GLU A 49 22.82 13.08 19.80
CA GLU A 49 24.25 13.07 19.45
C GLU A 49 24.73 11.62 19.33
N GLU A 50 24.97 11.16 18.10
CA GLU A 50 25.55 9.84 17.84
C GLU A 50 27.01 9.80 18.32
N GLY A 51 27.34 8.79 19.13
CA GLY A 51 28.71 8.47 19.53
C GLY A 51 29.58 7.98 18.34
N PRO A 52 30.83 7.56 18.59
CA PRO A 52 31.71 7.07 17.54
C PRO A 52 31.09 5.86 16.82
N GLU A 53 31.06 5.94 15.49
CA GLU A 53 30.43 4.96 14.62
C GLU A 53 31.21 3.65 14.59
N GLU A 54 30.59 2.55 15.04
CA GLU A 54 31.14 1.19 14.91
C GLU A 54 30.71 0.57 13.58
N LEU A 55 31.71 0.20 12.76
CA LEU A 55 31.52 -0.37 11.42
C LEU A 55 32.03 -1.81 11.33
N LYS A 56 31.36 -2.63 10.52
CA LYS A 56 31.71 -4.01 10.19
C LYS A 56 31.62 -4.22 8.68
N TYR A 57 32.50 -5.03 8.12
CA TYR A 57 32.52 -5.34 6.69
C TYR A 57 32.39 -6.85 6.48
N GLU A 58 31.53 -7.26 5.55
CA GLU A 58 31.40 -8.66 5.12
C GLU A 58 31.47 -8.76 3.58
N THR A 59 31.95 -9.90 3.07
CA THR A 59 32.13 -10.14 1.64
C THR A 59 31.18 -11.22 1.17
N PHE A 60 30.51 -10.96 0.06
CA PHE A 60 29.52 -11.84 -0.55
C PHE A 60 29.80 -12.02 -2.05
N LEU A 61 29.12 -13.00 -2.65
CA LEU A 61 29.13 -13.24 -4.09
C LEU A 61 27.80 -12.81 -4.69
N ASP A 62 27.85 -12.20 -5.88
CA ASP A 62 26.68 -11.93 -6.69
C ASP A 62 26.20 -13.15 -7.48
N LYS A 63 25.05 -13.01 -8.15
CA LYS A 63 24.46 -14.05 -9.00
C LYS A 63 25.38 -14.48 -10.15
N ASP A 64 26.29 -13.61 -10.56
CA ASP A 64 27.29 -13.84 -11.61
C ASP A 64 28.63 -14.38 -11.04
N GLY A 65 28.72 -14.52 -9.70
CA GLY A 65 29.90 -15.00 -8.98
C GLY A 65 30.97 -13.95 -8.71
N ASN A 66 30.67 -12.65 -8.86
CA ASN A 66 31.60 -11.57 -8.51
C ASN A 66 31.55 -11.26 -7.01
N GLU A 67 32.70 -10.95 -6.43
CA GLU A 67 32.81 -10.55 -5.02
C GLU A 67 32.43 -9.07 -4.82
N PHE A 68 31.62 -8.79 -3.80
CA PHE A 68 31.33 -7.44 -3.32
C PHE A 68 31.41 -7.37 -1.79
N VAL A 69 31.59 -6.16 -1.25
CA VAL A 69 31.77 -5.92 0.19
C VAL A 69 30.61 -5.05 0.68
N VAL A 70 29.92 -5.52 1.73
CA VAL A 70 28.86 -4.77 2.40
C VAL A 70 29.41 -4.18 3.69
N GLU A 71 29.15 -2.89 3.89
CA GLU A 71 29.46 -2.16 5.12
C GLU A 71 28.20 -2.09 6.00
N TYR A 72 28.36 -2.45 7.26
CA TYR A 72 27.30 -2.40 8.27
C TYR A 72 27.67 -1.43 9.39
N ARG A 73 26.69 -0.64 9.83
CA ARG A 73 26.76 0.19 11.04
C ARG A 73 26.03 -0.52 12.18
N LYS A 74 26.65 -0.49 13.36
CA LYS A 74 26.00 -0.90 14.60
C LYS A 74 24.94 0.12 15.02
N GLN A 75 23.73 -0.35 15.25
CA GLN A 75 22.62 0.42 15.79
C GLN A 75 22.15 -0.26 17.08
N ILE A 76 21.99 0.54 18.13
CA ILE A 76 21.43 0.07 19.41
C ILE A 76 19.99 0.54 19.46
N PHE A 77 19.06 -0.40 19.48
CA PHE A 77 17.64 -0.14 19.62
C PHE A 77 17.20 -0.49 21.03
N THR A 78 16.24 0.24 21.58
CA THR A 78 15.55 -0.20 22.78
C THR A 78 14.34 -1.04 22.37
N ASP A 79 14.28 -2.30 22.80
CA ASP A 79 13.10 -3.13 22.68
C ASP A 79 11.94 -2.42 23.39
N LEU A 80 10.90 -2.05 22.63
CA LEU A 80 9.78 -1.26 23.15
C LEU A 80 8.88 -2.05 24.12
N ILE A 81 9.02 -3.38 24.17
CA ILE A 81 8.26 -4.28 25.03
C ILE A 81 9.03 -4.57 26.31
N THR A 82 10.31 -4.94 26.22
CA THR A 82 11.10 -5.31 27.41
C THR A 82 11.89 -4.15 28.01
N GLY A 83 12.17 -3.11 27.21
CA GLY A 83 13.04 -2.00 27.57
C GLY A 83 14.53 -2.32 27.48
N ASP A 84 14.89 -3.50 26.96
CA ASP A 84 16.29 -3.93 26.83
C ASP A 84 16.95 -3.30 25.58
N GLU A 85 18.26 -3.09 25.65
CA GLU A 85 19.05 -2.69 24.48
C GLU A 85 19.32 -3.90 23.59
N VAL A 86 18.95 -3.78 22.32
CA VAL A 86 19.17 -4.75 21.25
C VAL A 86 20.17 -4.16 20.26
N GLU A 87 21.27 -4.90 20.07
CA GLU A 87 22.26 -4.59 19.05
C GLU A 87 21.80 -5.15 17.69
N MET A 88 21.76 -4.29 16.69
CA MET A 88 21.48 -4.67 15.30
C MET A 88 22.56 -4.09 14.38
N TRP A 89 22.95 -4.84 13.36
CA TRP A 89 23.88 -4.38 12.33
C TRP A 89 23.09 -4.10 11.06
N SER A 90 23.05 -2.84 10.66
CA SER A 90 22.29 -2.36 9.50
C SER A 90 23.25 -1.94 8.41
N GLU A 91 22.96 -2.31 7.17
CA GLU A 91 23.75 -1.87 6.01
C GLU A 91 23.78 -0.33 5.91
N THR A 92 24.94 0.24 5.59
CA THR A 92 25.13 1.69 5.46
C THR A 92 24.76 2.23 4.09
N ALA A 93 24.82 1.40 3.06
CA ALA A 93 24.50 1.79 1.70
C ALA A 93 22.98 1.96 1.53
N GLU A 94 22.56 3.14 1.11
CA GLU A 94 21.16 3.41 0.77
C GLU A 94 20.82 2.82 -0.60
N ARG A 95 19.64 2.20 -0.71
CA ARG A 95 19.15 1.69 -2.00
C ARG A 95 18.83 2.85 -2.95
N THR A 96 19.15 2.66 -4.23
CA THR A 96 18.79 3.64 -5.26
C THR A 96 17.35 3.41 -5.68
N ILE A 97 16.46 4.34 -5.34
CA ILE A 97 15.05 4.28 -5.74
C ILE A 97 14.94 4.67 -7.22
N ILE A 98 14.59 3.70 -8.08
CA ILE A 98 14.34 3.95 -9.50
C ILE A 98 12.98 4.62 -9.67
N TYR A 99 11.95 4.06 -9.02
CA TYR A 99 10.65 4.70 -8.87
C TYR A 99 9.95 4.23 -7.60
N SER A 100 9.07 5.09 -7.09
CA SER A 100 8.14 4.78 -5.99
C SER A 100 6.84 5.51 -6.26
N ASN A 101 5.83 4.78 -6.73
CA ASN A 101 4.53 5.33 -7.09
C ASN A 101 3.47 4.79 -6.14
N THR A 102 2.59 5.67 -5.66
CA THR A 102 1.43 5.28 -4.85
C THR A 102 0.15 5.71 -5.54
N TYR A 103 -0.71 4.74 -5.81
CA TYR A 103 -2.00 4.92 -6.47
C TYR A 103 -3.14 4.58 -5.51
N GLU A 104 -4.26 5.28 -5.65
CA GLU A 104 -5.53 4.89 -5.02
C GLU A 104 -6.58 4.71 -6.13
N GLY A 105 -7.36 3.65 -6.01
CA GLY A 105 -8.23 3.20 -7.10
C GLY A 105 -8.85 1.85 -6.82
N ARG A 106 -9.24 1.13 -7.88
CA ARG A 106 -9.84 -0.21 -7.77
C ARG A 106 -9.36 -1.16 -8.84
N ILE A 107 -9.36 -2.45 -8.53
CA ILE A 107 -9.16 -3.50 -9.53
C ILE A 107 -10.41 -3.55 -10.42
N GLU A 108 -10.25 -3.19 -11.69
CA GLU A 108 -11.33 -3.25 -12.70
C GLU A 108 -11.54 -4.69 -13.17
N LYS A 109 -10.45 -5.40 -13.46
CA LYS A 109 -10.46 -6.81 -13.83
C LYS A 109 -9.09 -7.46 -13.63
N ILE A 110 -9.10 -8.79 -13.56
CA ILE A 110 -7.92 -9.65 -13.60
C ILE A 110 -8.08 -10.57 -14.81
N GLU A 111 -7.05 -10.64 -15.66
CA GLU A 111 -7.06 -11.44 -16.89
C GLU A 111 -5.61 -11.72 -17.32
N ASP A 112 -5.31 -12.95 -17.73
CA ASP A 112 -3.99 -13.36 -18.24
C ASP A 112 -2.83 -12.96 -17.29
N ASN A 113 -2.96 -13.27 -15.99
CA ASN A 113 -1.99 -12.92 -14.94
C ASN A 113 -1.68 -11.42 -14.83
N LYS A 114 -2.62 -10.55 -15.26
CA LYS A 114 -2.49 -9.09 -15.19
C LYS A 114 -3.58 -8.49 -14.32
N ILE A 115 -3.21 -7.46 -13.56
CA ILE A 115 -4.12 -6.67 -12.75
C ILE A 115 -4.37 -5.35 -13.47
N PHE A 116 -5.61 -5.12 -13.89
CA PHE A 116 -6.03 -3.86 -14.50
C PHE A 116 -6.61 -2.98 -13.41
N PHE A 117 -5.84 -1.99 -12.97
CA PHE A 117 -6.16 -1.12 -11.85
C PHE A 117 -6.58 0.27 -12.33
N LEU A 118 -7.82 0.64 -12.07
CA LEU A 118 -8.36 1.94 -12.41
C LEU A 118 -8.03 2.94 -11.30
N VAL A 119 -7.15 3.87 -11.61
CA VAL A 119 -6.66 4.93 -10.72
C VAL A 119 -7.57 6.14 -10.83
N ASP A 120 -7.99 6.68 -9.70
CA ASP A 120 -8.71 7.96 -9.60
C ASP A 120 -8.04 8.95 -8.62
N MET A 121 -7.08 8.49 -7.81
CA MET A 121 -6.19 9.36 -7.04
C MET A 121 -4.72 8.87 -7.04
N GLU A 122 -3.78 9.80 -6.89
CA GLU A 122 -2.35 9.52 -6.92
C GLU A 122 -1.61 10.37 -5.88
N VAL A 123 -0.57 9.80 -5.25
CA VAL A 123 0.32 10.55 -4.36
C VAL A 123 1.33 11.33 -5.19
N LYS A 124 1.40 12.65 -5.01
CA LYS A 124 2.34 13.49 -5.77
C LYS A 124 3.56 13.97 -5.02
N GLU A 125 3.48 14.11 -3.69
CA GLU A 125 4.57 14.60 -2.86
C GLU A 125 4.58 13.88 -1.51
N ASP A 126 5.78 13.62 -1.02
CA ASP A 126 6.07 13.09 0.31
C ASP A 126 5.83 14.21 1.38
N PRO A 127 5.14 13.97 2.51
CA PRO A 127 4.47 12.73 2.93
C PRO A 127 3.00 12.69 2.47
N TYR A 128 2.73 11.76 1.55
CA TYR A 128 1.42 11.20 1.20
C TYR A 128 0.28 12.16 0.80
N ILE A 129 0.57 13.26 0.09
CA ILE A 129 -0.51 14.09 -0.45
C ILE A 129 -1.20 13.37 -1.62
N VAL A 130 -2.36 12.78 -1.35
CA VAL A 130 -3.22 12.14 -2.35
C VAL A 130 -4.06 13.19 -3.10
N GLU A 131 -3.87 13.27 -4.41
CA GLU A 131 -4.61 14.15 -5.29
C GLU A 131 -5.54 13.39 -6.22
N ASN A 132 -6.72 13.95 -6.47
CA ASN A 132 -7.60 13.45 -7.51
C ASN A 132 -6.96 13.63 -8.89
N VAL A 133 -6.98 12.58 -9.68
CA VAL A 133 -6.52 12.59 -11.08
C VAL A 133 -7.70 12.33 -12.02
N LYS A 134 -7.46 12.47 -13.32
CA LYS A 134 -8.39 11.98 -14.32
C LYS A 134 -8.25 10.46 -14.38
N ASP A 135 -9.36 9.74 -14.31
CA ASP A 135 -9.36 8.28 -14.33
C ASP A 135 -8.47 7.71 -15.45
N TYR A 136 -7.52 6.86 -15.08
CA TYR A 136 -6.65 6.14 -16.01
C TYR A 136 -6.39 4.72 -15.51
N LEU A 137 -5.97 3.86 -16.42
CA LEU A 137 -5.72 2.45 -16.14
C LEU A 137 -4.22 2.20 -16.01
N VAL A 138 -3.81 1.59 -14.91
CA VAL A 138 -2.49 0.99 -14.74
C VAL A 138 -2.64 -0.52 -14.92
N VAL A 139 -1.70 -1.13 -15.63
CA VAL A 139 -1.68 -2.59 -15.84
C VAL A 139 -0.42 -3.12 -15.16
N PHE A 140 -0.61 -3.94 -14.13
CA PHE A 140 0.49 -4.67 -13.49
C PHE A 140 0.57 -6.05 -14.13
N ASP A 141 1.69 -6.31 -14.80
CA ASP A 141 1.98 -7.58 -15.47
C ASP A 141 2.84 -8.46 -14.56
N ILE A 142 2.19 -9.42 -13.90
CA ILE A 142 2.82 -10.25 -12.86
C ILE A 142 3.88 -11.17 -13.46
N ASP A 143 3.76 -11.54 -14.74
CA ASP A 143 4.76 -12.34 -15.46
C ASP A 143 6.12 -11.63 -15.58
N THR A 144 6.18 -10.32 -15.30
CA THR A 144 7.44 -9.56 -15.33
C THR A 144 8.20 -9.56 -14.00
N TYR A 145 7.67 -10.24 -12.97
CA TYR A 145 8.28 -10.32 -11.65
C TYR A 145 9.10 -11.60 -11.51
N ASP A 146 10.29 -11.48 -10.91
CA ASP A 146 11.21 -12.60 -10.66
C ASP A 146 11.22 -12.99 -9.17
N PHE A 147 10.49 -14.07 -8.86
CA PHE A 147 10.36 -14.59 -7.49
C PHE A 147 11.44 -15.61 -7.12
N GLU A 148 12.40 -15.89 -8.01
CA GLU A 148 13.45 -16.86 -7.70
C GLU A 148 14.38 -16.30 -6.61
N SER A 149 14.30 -16.90 -5.43
CA SER A 149 15.24 -16.62 -4.34
C SER A 149 16.49 -17.46 -4.50
N ASP A 150 17.66 -16.84 -4.51
CA ASP A 150 18.94 -17.52 -4.40
C ASP A 150 19.42 -17.48 -2.94
N PRO A 151 19.44 -18.62 -2.22
CA PRO A 151 19.85 -18.68 -0.82
C PRO A 151 21.31 -18.31 -0.57
N SER A 152 22.15 -18.34 -1.61
CA SER A 152 23.56 -17.94 -1.54
C SER A 152 23.77 -16.46 -1.78
N SER A 153 22.71 -15.78 -2.20
CA SER A 153 22.68 -14.40 -2.63
C SER A 153 22.14 -13.53 -1.47
N HIS A 154 22.76 -12.39 -1.19
CA HIS A 154 22.26 -11.41 -0.19
C HIS A 154 21.12 -10.51 -0.72
N TYR A 155 20.35 -11.01 -1.71
CA TYR A 155 19.44 -10.21 -2.54
C TYR A 155 17.99 -10.39 -2.11
N PHE A 156 17.19 -9.37 -2.41
CA PHE A 156 15.73 -9.46 -2.36
C PHE A 156 15.24 -9.81 -3.77
N CYS A 157 14.64 -10.99 -3.93
CA CYS A 157 13.83 -11.28 -5.11
C CYS A 157 12.67 -10.28 -5.21
N ASP A 158 12.01 -10.26 -6.35
CA ASP A 158 10.74 -9.55 -6.44
C ASP A 158 9.74 -10.16 -5.46
N PHE A 159 8.81 -9.34 -4.97
CA PHE A 159 7.76 -9.84 -4.09
C PHE A 159 6.49 -9.02 -4.21
N LEU A 160 5.37 -9.68 -3.96
CA LEU A 160 4.04 -9.07 -4.00
C LEU A 160 3.34 -9.34 -2.69
N GLU A 161 2.69 -8.31 -2.16
CA GLU A 161 2.12 -8.33 -0.81
C GLU A 161 0.72 -7.72 -0.78
N TYR A 162 -0.17 -8.32 -0.01
CA TYR A 162 -1.47 -7.78 0.34
C TYR A 162 -1.62 -7.69 1.86
N LEU A 163 -1.97 -6.52 2.36
CA LEU A 163 -2.30 -6.31 3.77
C LEU A 163 -3.74 -6.74 4.06
N ASN A 164 -3.90 -7.85 4.77
CA ASN A 164 -5.19 -8.32 5.25
C ASN A 164 -5.62 -7.54 6.50
N GLU A 165 -6.68 -6.76 6.44
CA GLU A 165 -7.10 -5.92 7.56
C GLU A 165 -7.63 -6.69 8.80
N ASP A 166 -7.78 -8.02 8.74
CA ASP A 166 -8.48 -8.80 9.77
C ASP A 166 -7.65 -9.25 10.99
N GLN A 167 -6.31 -9.04 11.09
CA GLN A 167 -5.53 -9.52 12.27
C GLN A 167 -4.35 -8.65 12.73
N ASP A 168 -4.52 -7.48 13.37
CA ASP A 168 -3.44 -6.69 14.03
C ASP A 168 -2.14 -6.34 13.24
N ILE A 169 -1.59 -5.16 13.52
CA ILE A 169 -0.76 -4.33 12.62
C ILE A 169 0.61 -4.93 12.22
N TRP A 170 1.00 -6.10 12.72
CA TRP A 170 2.33 -6.69 12.50
C TRP A 170 2.33 -8.12 11.95
N GLY A 171 1.15 -8.71 11.64
CA GLY A 171 1.03 -10.11 11.20
C GLY A 171 0.23 -10.36 9.92
N ASN A 172 -0.12 -9.30 9.16
CA ASN A 172 -1.17 -9.34 8.15
C ASN A 172 -0.72 -9.33 6.69
N VAL A 173 0.55 -9.58 6.43
CA VAL A 173 1.08 -9.57 5.07
C VAL A 173 0.84 -10.94 4.46
N VAL A 174 0.01 -10.99 3.43
CA VAL A 174 -0.19 -12.17 2.59
C VAL A 174 0.61 -11.98 1.32
N TYR A 175 1.57 -12.87 1.08
CA TYR A 175 2.29 -12.95 -0.19
C TYR A 175 1.40 -13.60 -1.25
N PHE A 176 1.48 -13.10 -2.47
CA PHE A 176 0.84 -13.71 -3.64
C PHE A 176 1.83 -13.81 -4.79
N TYR A 177 1.63 -14.77 -5.68
CA TYR A 177 2.57 -15.08 -6.77
C TYR A 177 1.90 -15.11 -8.14
N SER A 178 0.58 -14.88 -8.18
CA SER A 178 -0.23 -14.74 -9.38
C SER A 178 -1.32 -13.71 -9.17
N ALA A 179 -1.76 -13.06 -10.24
CA ALA A 179 -2.85 -12.09 -10.19
C ALA A 179 -4.17 -12.75 -9.75
N ASP A 180 -4.40 -14.00 -10.14
CA ASP A 180 -5.65 -14.72 -9.85
C ASP A 180 -5.89 -14.89 -8.34
N GLU A 181 -4.84 -14.92 -7.53
CA GLU A 181 -4.94 -14.96 -6.06
C GLU A 181 -5.61 -13.72 -5.47
N LEU A 182 -5.64 -12.60 -6.21
CA LEU A 182 -6.29 -11.36 -5.81
C LEU A 182 -7.68 -11.16 -6.42
N GLU A 183 -8.26 -12.15 -7.11
CA GLU A 183 -9.60 -12.03 -7.71
C GLU A 183 -10.67 -11.65 -6.68
N PHE A 184 -10.53 -12.07 -5.42
CA PHE A 184 -11.45 -11.73 -4.35
C PHE A 184 -11.49 -10.23 -4.01
N LEU A 185 -10.46 -9.47 -4.41
CA LEU A 185 -10.37 -8.01 -4.28
C LEU A 185 -10.94 -7.27 -5.49
N ALA A 186 -11.45 -7.96 -6.51
CA ALA A 186 -12.00 -7.31 -7.69
C ALA A 186 -13.13 -6.33 -7.30
N GLY A 187 -12.98 -5.06 -7.71
CA GLY A 187 -13.90 -3.97 -7.37
C GLY A 187 -13.66 -3.31 -6.01
N GLU A 188 -12.79 -3.86 -5.16
CA GLU A 188 -12.40 -3.23 -3.89
C GLU A 188 -11.56 -1.97 -4.13
N TYR A 189 -11.72 -1.00 -3.23
CA TYR A 189 -11.02 0.29 -3.31
C TYR A 189 -9.74 0.25 -2.47
N LEU A 190 -8.61 0.24 -3.16
CA LEU A 190 -7.30 -0.11 -2.62
C LEU A 190 -6.31 1.04 -2.79
N ILE A 191 -5.31 1.08 -1.93
CA ILE A 191 -4.05 1.78 -2.16
C ILE A 191 -3.06 0.74 -2.68
N ILE A 192 -2.36 1.10 -3.75
CA ILE A 192 -1.26 0.33 -4.31
C ILE A 192 0.02 1.13 -4.16
N GLN A 193 1.06 0.53 -3.61
CA GLN A 193 2.42 1.04 -3.66
C GLN A 193 3.23 0.16 -4.60
N ALA A 194 3.75 0.75 -5.67
CA ALA A 194 4.61 0.09 -6.64
C ALA A 194 5.98 0.75 -6.58
N PHE A 195 7.00 -0.01 -6.22
CA PHE A 195 8.37 0.50 -6.14
C PHE A 195 9.36 -0.42 -6.83
N MET A 196 10.43 0.17 -7.34
CA MET A 196 11.58 -0.53 -7.88
C MET A 196 12.83 0.14 -7.34
N ASN A 197 13.73 -0.68 -6.81
CA ASN A 197 14.98 -0.23 -6.25
C ASN A 197 16.14 -1.00 -6.88
N GLU A 198 17.28 -0.33 -6.99
CA GLU A 198 18.55 -0.92 -7.38
C GLU A 198 19.42 -1.09 -6.13
N ASP A 199 19.98 -2.28 -5.98
CA ASP A 199 20.96 -2.60 -4.95
C ASP A 199 22.27 -1.83 -5.22
N PRO A 200 22.77 -1.06 -4.24
CA PRO A 200 23.89 -0.15 -4.46
C PRO A 200 25.24 -0.88 -4.64
N ASN A 201 25.35 -2.14 -4.22
CA ASN A 201 26.61 -2.88 -4.29
C ASN A 201 26.74 -3.67 -5.59
N THR A 202 25.62 -4.04 -6.20
CA THR A 202 25.56 -5.03 -7.27
C THR A 202 24.92 -4.49 -8.54
N GLY A 203 24.11 -3.43 -8.44
CA GLY A 203 23.34 -2.87 -9.55
C GLY A 203 22.10 -3.70 -9.92
N ASP A 204 21.75 -4.69 -9.11
CA ASP A 204 20.58 -5.52 -9.35
C ASP A 204 19.29 -4.83 -8.94
N THR A 205 18.25 -4.98 -9.76
CA THR A 205 16.95 -4.35 -9.53
C THR A 205 15.96 -5.32 -8.91
N SER A 206 15.21 -4.87 -7.92
CA SER A 206 14.06 -5.58 -7.35
C SER A 206 12.80 -4.73 -7.48
N LYS A 207 11.67 -5.41 -7.71
CA LYS A 207 10.33 -4.83 -7.79
C LYS A 207 9.49 -5.31 -6.62
N THR A 208 8.64 -4.41 -6.15
CA THR A 208 7.61 -4.75 -5.18
C THR A 208 6.30 -4.12 -5.55
N LEU A 209 5.24 -4.88 -5.31
CA LEU A 209 3.87 -4.42 -5.44
C LEU A 209 3.11 -4.73 -4.15
N PHE A 210 2.67 -3.68 -3.46
CA PHE A 210 1.96 -3.78 -2.20
C PHE A 210 0.53 -3.26 -2.34
N PHE A 211 -0.44 -4.08 -1.94
CA PHE A 211 -1.85 -3.75 -1.90
C PHE A 211 -2.33 -3.62 -0.45
N GLN A 212 -3.11 -2.57 -0.17
CA GLN A 212 -3.82 -2.44 1.10
C GLN A 212 -5.19 -1.80 0.89
N PRO A 213 -6.17 -2.06 1.77
CA PRO A 213 -7.42 -1.33 1.70
C PRO A 213 -7.21 0.17 1.95
N SER A 214 -7.89 1.01 1.18
CA SER A 214 -7.79 2.47 1.29
C SER A 214 -8.42 3.01 2.58
N SER A 215 -9.48 2.36 3.04
CA SER A 215 -10.07 2.41 4.38
C SER A 215 -11.33 1.54 4.39
N ARG A 216 -11.63 0.90 5.53
CA ARG A 216 -12.90 0.19 5.75
C ARG A 216 -14.14 0.99 5.35
N ILE A 217 -14.14 2.30 5.60
CA ILE A 217 -15.27 3.18 5.31
C ILE A 217 -15.44 3.36 3.80
N LYS A 218 -14.36 3.62 3.05
CA LYS A 218 -14.40 3.80 1.58
C LYS A 218 -14.84 2.49 0.90
N SER A 219 -14.26 1.35 1.27
CA SER A 219 -14.64 0.03 0.74
C SER A 219 -16.11 -0.31 1.00
N PHE A 220 -16.61 -0.04 2.23
CA PHE A 220 -18.01 -0.25 2.58
C PHE A 220 -18.98 0.62 1.77
N ILE A 221 -18.66 1.90 1.54
CA ILE A 221 -19.54 2.81 0.80
C ILE A 221 -19.61 2.45 -0.68
N LEU A 222 -18.48 2.11 -1.30
CA LEU A 222 -18.40 1.75 -2.72
C LEU A 222 -19.09 0.42 -3.02
N SER A 223 -18.88 -0.61 -2.19
CA SER A 223 -19.62 -1.87 -2.29
C SER A 223 -21.14 -1.67 -2.14
N LEU A 224 -21.59 -0.75 -1.26
CA LEU A 224 -22.99 -0.34 -1.18
C LEU A 224 -23.48 0.36 -2.45
N PHE A 225 -22.67 1.26 -3.01
CA PHE A 225 -23.01 2.05 -4.19
C PHE A 225 -23.17 1.15 -5.43
N PHE A 226 -22.26 0.20 -5.63
CA PHE A 226 -22.31 -0.75 -6.74
C PHE A 226 -23.44 -1.77 -6.57
N SER A 227 -23.65 -2.32 -5.37
CA SER A 227 -24.77 -3.23 -5.11
C SER A 227 -26.14 -2.57 -5.31
N LEU A 228 -26.26 -1.25 -5.11
CA LEU A 228 -27.49 -0.48 -5.32
C LEU A 228 -27.67 0.03 -6.76
N ILE A 229 -26.59 0.43 -7.44
CA ILE A 229 -26.65 1.04 -8.77
C ILE A 229 -26.51 0.00 -9.88
N VAL A 230 -25.56 -0.93 -9.79
CA VAL A 230 -25.36 -1.96 -10.83
C VAL A 230 -26.56 -2.91 -10.89
N ARG A 231 -27.16 -3.31 -9.75
CA ARG A 231 -28.42 -4.07 -9.75
C ARG A 231 -29.59 -3.35 -10.43
N ARG A 232 -29.56 -2.02 -10.46
CA ARG A 232 -30.65 -1.21 -11.03
C ARG A 232 -30.49 -0.99 -12.53
N ILE A 233 -29.26 -1.08 -13.04
CA ILE A 233 -28.91 -0.84 -14.44
C ILE A 233 -28.71 -2.18 -15.19
N HIS A 234 -28.21 -3.22 -14.51
CA HIS A 234 -27.95 -4.56 -15.07
C HIS A 234 -28.46 -5.66 -14.12
N PRO A 235 -29.76 -5.97 -14.12
CA PRO A 235 -30.35 -7.00 -13.23
C PRO A 235 -29.92 -8.44 -13.57
N GLU A 236 -29.28 -8.64 -14.72
CA GLU A 236 -28.86 -9.95 -15.25
C GLU A 236 -27.47 -10.40 -14.76
N LEU A 237 -26.68 -9.51 -14.12
CA LEU A 237 -25.35 -9.88 -13.61
C LEU A 237 -25.47 -10.69 -12.32
N PRO A 238 -24.78 -11.84 -12.19
CA PRO A 238 -24.83 -12.68 -11.01
C PRO A 238 -24.37 -11.87 -9.80
N GLY A 239 -25.20 -11.87 -8.76
CA GLY A 239 -25.04 -10.98 -7.62
C GLY A 239 -23.73 -11.22 -6.87
N PHE A 240 -22.98 -10.15 -6.63
CA PHE A 240 -21.98 -10.11 -5.58
C PHE A 240 -22.68 -10.37 -4.24
N CYS A 241 -22.47 -11.57 -3.68
CA CYS A 241 -22.83 -11.88 -2.31
C CYS A 241 -21.85 -11.16 -1.39
N ILE A 242 -22.27 -10.05 -0.80
CA ILE A 242 -21.55 -9.45 0.32
C ILE A 242 -21.72 -10.40 1.51
N TYR A 243 -20.68 -11.17 1.82
CA TYR A 243 -20.56 -11.83 3.11
C TYR A 243 -20.15 -10.78 4.13
N ILE A 244 -21.10 -10.37 4.97
CA ILE A 244 -20.80 -9.60 6.18
C ILE A 244 -20.41 -10.63 7.24
N ARG A 245 -19.15 -10.60 7.71
CA ARG A 245 -18.75 -11.21 8.97
C ARG A 245 -18.91 -10.20 10.10
#